data_AF-A0A2S2P9D6-F1
#
_entry.id   AF-A0A2S2P9D6-F1
#
_cell.length_a   1.000
_cell.length_b   1.000
_cell.length_c   1.000
_cell.angle_alpha   90.00
_cell.angle_beta   90.00
_cell.angle_gamma   90.00
#
_symmetry.space_group_name_H-M   'P 1'
#
loop_
_entity.id
_entity.type
_entity.pdbx_description
1 polymer ?
#
loop_
_entity_poly.entity_id
_entity_poly.type
_entity_poly.pdbx_seq_one_letter_code
_entity_poly.pdbx_strand_id
1 'polypeptide(L)'
;MRFKPPPPKSTIGWRVEFRPCEVQLTDFENAAIVCFVVLLTRVILSYQLNFIIPISKVDENMSKAQKRSAALTEKFWFRKNIAASTSKTANVDINSSNDDATYTMMSINEIINGKLGEFPGLIPLIHSYLSSMEVDTDTHCTIQQYLKLISRRASGQIDTTASWIRRFIQEHPAYKQDSVVSDEINYDLLMTADGIQSGRISCPRLLGDCLLANSKTKETIPPAVQKVYSCTP
;
A
#
# COMPACT_ATOMS: atom_id res chain seq x y z
N MET A 1 6.63 -12.96 3.66
CA MET A 1 5.34 -13.63 3.90
C MET A 1 5.53 -14.73 4.92
N ARG A 2 4.50 -15.08 5.71
CA ARG A 2 4.53 -16.28 6.58
C ARG A 2 3.26 -17.10 6.40
N PHE A 3 3.43 -18.37 6.07
CA PHE A 3 2.33 -19.33 6.06
C PHE A 3 2.11 -19.87 7.47
N LYS A 4 0.87 -19.83 7.96
CA LYS A 4 0.52 -20.19 9.34
C LYS A 4 -0.47 -21.36 9.33
N PRO A 5 -0.06 -22.56 9.80
CA PRO A 5 -0.97 -23.68 9.92
C PRO A 5 -2.06 -23.41 10.98
N PRO A 6 -3.22 -24.07 10.88
CA PRO A 6 -4.26 -24.00 11.90
C PRO A 6 -3.74 -24.59 13.22
N PRO A 7 -4.04 -23.98 14.38
CA PRO A 7 -3.74 -24.59 15.68
C PRO A 7 -4.53 -25.90 15.87
N PRO A 8 -3.98 -26.90 16.58
CA PRO A 8 -4.72 -28.10 16.92
C PRO A 8 -6.02 -27.77 17.66
N LYS A 9 -7.12 -28.44 17.30
CA LYS A 9 -8.45 -28.29 17.93
C LYS A 9 -9.01 -26.85 17.88
N SER A 10 -8.61 -26.04 16.90
CA SER A 10 -9.17 -24.71 16.67
C SER A 10 -10.05 -24.68 15.43
N THR A 11 -11.05 -23.80 15.41
CA THR A 11 -11.87 -23.50 14.22
C THR A 11 -11.16 -22.59 13.21
N ILE A 12 -9.99 -22.06 13.58
CA ILE A 12 -9.21 -21.15 12.73
C ILE A 12 -8.54 -21.94 11.60
N GLY A 13 -8.74 -21.50 10.35
CA GLY A 13 -8.13 -22.11 9.16
C GLY A 13 -6.68 -21.71 8.89
N TRP A 14 -6.19 -22.10 7.70
CA TRP A 14 -4.88 -21.69 7.18
C TRP A 14 -4.82 -20.19 6.95
N ARG A 15 -3.69 -19.58 7.32
CA ARG A 15 -3.52 -18.12 7.21
C ARG A 15 -2.21 -17.75 6.55
N VAL A 16 -2.21 -16.58 5.94
CA VAL A 16 -1.03 -15.95 5.36
C VAL A 16 -0.82 -14.61 6.05
N GLU A 17 0.41 -14.36 6.49
CA GLU A 17 0.82 -13.11 7.10
C GLU A 17 1.63 -12.27 6.11
N PHE A 18 1.13 -11.06 5.81
CA PHE A 18 1.83 -10.05 5.03
C PHE A 18 2.67 -9.17 5.97
N ARG A 19 3.98 -9.18 5.78
CA ARG A 19 4.99 -8.58 6.66
C ARG A 19 5.82 -7.41 6.09
N PRO A 20 5.89 -7.16 4.77
CA PRO A 20 6.75 -6.09 4.23
C PRO A 20 6.35 -4.64 4.52
N CYS A 21 5.17 -4.37 5.08
CA CYS A 21 4.72 -2.99 5.29
C CYS A 21 5.46 -2.33 6.46
N GLU A 22 6.12 -1.20 6.18
CA GLU A 22 6.61 -0.27 7.21
C GLU A 22 5.45 0.41 7.93
N VAL A 23 5.61 0.68 9.23
CA VAL A 23 4.63 1.46 9.98
C VAL A 23 4.65 2.93 9.51
N GLN A 24 3.48 3.51 9.37
CA GLN A 24 3.31 4.90 8.96
C GLN A 24 3.05 5.80 10.18
N LEU A 25 3.22 7.11 9.99
CA LEU A 25 3.10 8.09 11.07
C LEU A 25 1.69 8.13 11.66
N THR A 26 0.67 8.01 10.80
CA THR A 26 -0.72 8.12 11.22
C THR A 26 -1.55 6.85 11.12
N ASP A 27 -2.55 6.75 12.00
CA ASP A 27 -3.53 5.66 12.00
C ASP A 27 -4.30 5.60 10.69
N PHE A 28 -4.58 6.77 10.09
CA PHE A 28 -5.20 6.87 8.76
C PHE A 28 -4.33 6.20 7.69
N GLU A 29 -3.03 6.48 7.65
CA GLU A 29 -2.11 5.86 6.68
C GLU A 29 -1.98 4.35 6.91
N ASN A 30 -1.85 3.93 8.16
CA ASN A 30 -1.77 2.52 8.53
C ASN A 30 -3.05 1.77 8.14
N ALA A 31 -4.23 2.34 8.42
CA ALA A 31 -5.52 1.80 8.01
C ALA A 31 -5.63 1.72 6.48
N ALA A 32 -5.16 2.74 5.75
CA ALA A 32 -5.17 2.74 4.29
C ALA A 32 -4.37 1.56 3.71
N ILE A 33 -3.17 1.30 4.23
CA ILE A 33 -2.32 0.19 3.78
C ILE A 33 -2.97 -1.17 4.12
N VAL A 34 -3.51 -1.31 5.34
CA VAL A 34 -4.20 -2.55 5.76
C VAL A 34 -5.42 -2.82 4.86
N CYS A 35 -6.27 -1.81 4.66
CA CYS A 35 -7.44 -1.92 3.79
C CYS A 35 -7.03 -2.27 2.35
N PHE A 36 -5.98 -1.65 1.83
CA PHE A 36 -5.46 -1.95 0.49
C PHE A 36 -5.00 -3.41 0.36
N VAL A 37 -4.22 -3.92 1.31
CA VAL A 37 -3.76 -5.33 1.30
C VAL A 37 -4.96 -6.27 1.36
N VAL A 38 -5.93 -6.02 2.25
CA VAL A 38 -7.14 -6.85 2.37
C VAL A 38 -7.94 -6.84 1.06
N LEU A 39 -8.24 -5.67 0.50
CA LEU A 39 -8.97 -5.56 -0.76
C LEU A 39 -8.23 -6.23 -1.90
N LEU A 40 -6.91 -6.04 -2.01
CA LEU A 40 -6.09 -6.69 -3.02
C LEU A 40 -6.16 -8.22 -2.91
N THR A 41 -6.12 -8.80 -1.70
CA THR A 41 -6.30 -10.25 -1.56
C THR A 41 -7.68 -10.73 -2.02
N ARG A 42 -8.74 -9.95 -1.79
CA ARG A 42 -10.09 -10.27 -2.26
C ARG A 42 -10.18 -10.21 -3.77
N VAL A 43 -9.57 -9.21 -4.40
CA VAL A 43 -9.47 -9.06 -5.85
C VAL A 43 -8.72 -10.25 -6.47
N ILE A 44 -7.56 -10.62 -5.92
CA ILE A 44 -6.76 -11.76 -6.40
C ILE A 44 -7.59 -13.04 -6.40
N LEU A 45 -8.31 -13.32 -5.31
CA LEU A 45 -9.12 -14.53 -5.19
C LEU A 45 -10.36 -14.50 -6.07
N SER A 46 -11.06 -13.36 -6.13
CA SER A 46 -12.33 -13.24 -6.86
C SER A 46 -12.13 -13.31 -8.36
N TYR A 47 -11.06 -12.70 -8.88
CA TYR A 47 -10.73 -12.70 -10.30
C TYR A 47 -9.73 -13.80 -10.69
N GLN A 48 -9.33 -14.65 -9.74
CA GLN A 48 -8.35 -15.72 -9.94
C GLN A 48 -7.06 -15.21 -10.62
N LEU A 49 -6.55 -14.07 -10.16
CA LEU A 49 -5.41 -13.41 -10.80
C LEU A 49 -4.10 -14.17 -10.55
N ASN A 50 -3.26 -14.24 -11.58
CA ASN A 50 -1.95 -14.86 -11.51
C ASN A 50 -0.84 -13.79 -11.46
N PHE A 51 -0.15 -13.71 -10.32
CA PHE A 51 0.99 -12.81 -10.09
C PHE A 51 2.34 -13.55 -10.01
N ILE A 52 2.40 -14.81 -10.44
CA ILE A 52 3.63 -15.60 -10.35
C ILE A 52 4.72 -15.03 -11.27
N ILE A 53 5.89 -14.77 -10.69
CA ILE A 53 7.15 -14.44 -11.36
C ILE A 53 8.29 -15.29 -10.74
N PRO A 54 9.44 -15.46 -11.42
CA PRO A 54 10.57 -16.19 -10.85
C PRO A 54 11.06 -15.57 -9.53
N ILE A 55 11.42 -16.42 -8.55
CA ILE A 55 11.87 -15.95 -7.23
C ILE A 55 13.11 -15.05 -7.32
N SER A 56 14.02 -15.31 -8.26
CA SER A 56 15.18 -14.46 -8.50
C SER A 56 14.82 -13.02 -8.89
N LYS A 57 13.67 -12.80 -9.54
CA LYS A 57 13.15 -11.47 -9.86
C LYS A 57 12.51 -10.79 -8.64
N VAL A 58 11.94 -11.56 -7.73
CA VAL A 58 11.49 -11.07 -6.42
C VAL A 58 12.68 -10.63 -5.58
N ASP A 59 13.78 -11.39 -5.57
CA ASP A 59 14.99 -11.04 -4.83
C ASP A 59 15.64 -9.76 -5.38
N GLU A 60 15.69 -9.61 -6.72
CA GLU A 60 16.14 -8.37 -7.37
C GLU A 60 15.27 -7.17 -6.97
N ASN A 61 13.94 -7.36 -6.93
CA ASN A 61 13.01 -6.33 -6.48
C ASN A 61 13.26 -5.94 -5.01
N MET A 62 13.50 -6.90 -4.13
CA MET A 62 13.78 -6.65 -2.71
C MET A 62 15.06 -5.83 -2.53
N SER A 63 16.11 -6.12 -3.30
CA SER A 63 17.35 -5.33 -3.28
C SER A 63 17.13 -3.90 -3.78
N LYS A 64 16.40 -3.71 -4.90
CA LYS A 64 16.07 -2.39 -5.42
C LYS A 64 15.18 -1.58 -4.46
N ALA A 65 14.25 -2.23 -3.75
CA ALA A 65 13.31 -1.57 -2.84
C ALA A 65 13.99 -0.83 -1.68
N GLN A 66 15.21 -1.22 -1.31
CA GLN A 66 15.99 -0.59 -0.24
C GLN A 66 16.69 0.71 -0.67
N LYS A 67 16.77 0.99 -1.98
CA LYS A 67 17.45 2.21 -2.46
C LYS A 67 16.68 3.47 -2.05
N ARG A 68 17.42 4.55 -1.81
CA ARG A 68 16.84 5.87 -1.54
C ARG A 68 15.94 6.28 -2.71
N SER A 69 14.72 6.70 -2.40
CA SER A 69 13.70 7.12 -3.37
C SER A 69 13.24 6.03 -4.35
N ALA A 70 13.48 4.75 -4.05
CA ALA A 70 13.13 3.63 -4.94
C ALA A 70 11.66 3.64 -5.40
N ALA A 71 10.73 4.07 -4.54
CA ALA A 71 9.31 4.17 -4.89
C ALA A 71 9.03 5.08 -6.11
N LEU A 72 9.87 6.09 -6.36
CA LEU A 72 9.69 7.05 -7.45
C LEU A 72 10.68 6.84 -8.60
N THR A 73 11.89 6.34 -8.31
CA THR A 73 12.99 6.31 -9.29
C THR A 73 13.27 4.92 -9.86
N GLU A 74 12.97 3.86 -9.12
CA GLU A 74 13.30 2.50 -9.53
C GLU A 74 12.12 1.82 -10.26
N LYS A 75 12.45 0.76 -11.00
CA LYS A 75 11.47 -0.12 -11.62
C LYS A 75 11.64 -1.55 -11.10
N PHE A 76 10.50 -2.23 -10.98
CA PHE A 76 10.37 -3.55 -10.38
C PHE A 76 9.83 -4.53 -11.40
N TRP A 77 10.34 -5.75 -11.37
CA TRP A 77 9.80 -6.86 -12.15
C TRP A 77 8.38 -7.14 -11.70
N PHE A 78 7.45 -7.07 -12.64
CA PHE A 78 6.04 -7.23 -12.38
C PHE A 78 5.37 -7.97 -13.53
N ARG A 79 4.39 -8.81 -13.21
CA ARG A 79 3.65 -9.60 -14.19
C ARG A 79 2.72 -8.70 -14.99
N LYS A 80 2.84 -8.74 -16.33
CA LYS A 80 2.00 -7.96 -17.24
C LYS A 80 0.62 -8.61 -17.40
N ASN A 81 0.61 -9.89 -17.76
CA ASN A 81 -0.60 -10.66 -18.04
C ASN A 81 -1.05 -11.42 -16.78
N ILE A 82 -1.98 -10.82 -16.04
CA ILE A 82 -2.48 -11.33 -14.75
C ILE A 82 -3.80 -12.10 -14.83
N ALA A 83 -4.53 -12.00 -15.94
CA ALA A 83 -5.74 -12.82 -16.14
C ALA A 83 -5.32 -14.30 -16.22
N ALA A 84 -6.00 -15.17 -15.47
CA ALA A 84 -5.81 -16.60 -15.63
C ALA A 84 -6.16 -16.99 -17.07
N SER A 85 -5.33 -17.83 -17.71
CA SER A 85 -5.71 -18.51 -18.95
C SER A 85 -6.85 -19.49 -18.67
N THR A 86 -8.07 -18.97 -18.54
CA THR A 86 -9.31 -19.75 -18.58
C THR A 86 -9.90 -19.79 -19.99
N SER A 87 -9.07 -19.68 -21.03
CA SER A 87 -9.42 -20.03 -22.39
C SER A 87 -9.01 -21.48 -22.67
N LYS A 88 -9.82 -22.44 -22.18
CA LYS A 88 -9.91 -23.80 -22.76
C LYS A 88 -10.78 -23.83 -24.03
N THR A 89 -10.86 -22.71 -24.76
CA THR A 89 -11.54 -22.59 -26.05
C THR A 89 -10.80 -21.60 -26.93
N ALA A 90 -9.64 -22.03 -27.42
CA ALA A 90 -9.11 -21.64 -28.72
C ALA A 90 -8.06 -22.69 -29.07
N ASN A 91 -8.27 -23.42 -30.17
CA ASN A 91 -7.19 -24.14 -30.83
C ASN A 91 -6.09 -23.11 -31.14
N VAL A 92 -5.00 -23.14 -30.38
CA VAL A 92 -3.81 -22.34 -30.65
C VAL A 92 -2.63 -23.29 -30.68
N ASP A 93 -1.96 -23.27 -31.81
CA ASP A 93 -0.89 -24.16 -32.21
C ASP A 93 0.20 -24.31 -31.13
N ILE A 94 0.49 -25.57 -30.82
CA ILE A 94 1.62 -26.03 -30.02
C ILE A 94 2.89 -25.83 -30.85
N ASN A 95 3.26 -24.58 -31.18
CA ASN A 95 4.54 -24.22 -31.81
C ASN A 95 4.84 -22.70 -31.81
N SER A 96 4.18 -21.90 -30.96
CA SER A 96 4.58 -20.51 -30.74
C SER A 96 5.47 -20.40 -29.51
N SER A 97 6.75 -20.72 -29.71
CA SER A 97 7.86 -20.40 -28.81
C SER A 97 8.12 -18.89 -28.79
N ASN A 98 7.17 -18.11 -28.29
CA ASN A 98 7.37 -16.71 -27.93
C ASN A 98 6.88 -16.54 -26.49
N ASP A 99 7.78 -16.84 -25.56
CA ASP A 99 7.75 -16.39 -24.16
C ASP A 99 7.98 -14.87 -24.14
N ASP A 100 7.05 -14.14 -24.77
CA ASP A 100 7.01 -12.69 -24.85
C ASP A 100 6.76 -12.20 -23.42
N ALA A 101 7.82 -11.67 -22.80
CA ALA A 101 8.08 -11.77 -21.37
C ALA A 101 6.82 -11.62 -20.50
N THR A 102 6.42 -12.71 -19.83
CA THR A 102 5.27 -12.77 -18.90
C THR A 102 5.34 -11.70 -17.80
N TYR A 103 6.52 -11.11 -17.56
CA TYR A 103 6.80 -10.03 -16.64
C TYR A 103 7.70 -8.96 -17.27
N THR A 104 7.53 -7.71 -16.85
CA THR A 104 8.29 -6.56 -17.33
C THR A 104 8.65 -5.63 -16.17
N MET A 105 9.53 -4.65 -16.41
CA MET A 105 9.89 -3.66 -15.40
C MET A 105 8.88 -2.51 -15.38
N MET A 106 8.26 -2.28 -14.23
CA MET A 106 7.29 -1.20 -14.00
C MET A 106 7.68 -0.37 -12.76
N SER A 107 7.45 0.93 -12.84
CA SER A 107 7.49 1.83 -11.67
C SER A 107 6.36 1.50 -10.70
N ILE A 108 6.48 1.95 -9.44
CA ILE A 108 5.39 1.79 -8.47
C ILE A 108 4.12 2.52 -8.94
N ASN A 109 4.25 3.67 -9.60
CA ASN A 109 3.11 4.37 -10.20
C ASN A 109 2.37 3.50 -11.22
N GLU A 110 3.11 2.87 -12.13
CA GLU A 110 2.52 1.98 -13.16
C GLU A 110 1.88 0.73 -12.55
N ILE A 111 2.46 0.17 -11.48
CA ILE A 111 1.88 -0.98 -10.78
C ILE A 111 0.60 -0.57 -10.02
N ILE A 112 0.62 0.56 -9.32
CA ILE A 112 -0.51 0.97 -8.47
C ILE A 112 -1.65 1.55 -9.29
N ASN A 113 -1.34 2.50 -10.18
CA ASN A 113 -2.32 3.28 -10.94
C ASN A 113 -2.56 2.75 -12.36
N GLY A 114 -1.71 1.87 -12.85
CA GLY A 114 -1.81 1.27 -14.18
C GLY A 114 -0.84 1.89 -15.19
N LYS A 115 -0.69 1.17 -16.31
CA LYS A 115 0.09 1.55 -17.48
C LYS A 115 -0.75 1.29 -18.72
N LEU A 116 -1.12 2.36 -19.43
CA LEU A 116 -2.03 2.30 -20.56
C LEU A 116 -1.60 1.24 -21.59
N GLY A 117 -2.51 0.34 -21.95
CA GLY A 117 -2.26 -0.73 -22.91
C GLY A 117 -1.38 -1.89 -22.43
N GLU A 118 -0.83 -1.82 -21.20
CA GLU A 118 0.06 -2.86 -20.67
C GLU A 118 -0.44 -3.50 -19.37
N PHE A 119 -0.87 -2.71 -18.40
CA PHE A 119 -1.33 -3.21 -17.10
C PHE A 119 -2.44 -2.33 -16.54
N PRO A 120 -3.57 -2.91 -16.08
CA PRO A 120 -4.70 -2.11 -15.60
C PRO A 120 -4.38 -1.30 -14.34
N GLY A 121 -3.46 -1.76 -13.48
CA GLY A 121 -3.18 -1.14 -12.18
C GLY A 121 -3.91 -1.83 -11.03
N LEU A 122 -3.28 -1.91 -9.86
CA LEU A 122 -3.87 -2.55 -8.68
C LEU A 122 -5.09 -1.77 -8.15
N ILE A 123 -5.03 -0.44 -8.12
CA ILE A 123 -6.15 0.40 -7.67
C ILE A 123 -7.35 0.29 -8.63
N PRO A 124 -7.19 0.40 -9.96
CA PRO A 124 -8.28 0.16 -10.91
C PRO A 124 -8.95 -1.22 -10.75
N LEU A 125 -8.18 -2.28 -10.49
CA LEU A 125 -8.74 -3.61 -10.21
C LEU A 125 -9.58 -3.62 -8.93
N ILE A 126 -9.12 -2.94 -7.87
CA ILE A 126 -9.88 -2.79 -6.63
C ILE A 126 -11.17 -1.99 -6.87
N HIS A 127 -11.13 -0.92 -7.66
CA HIS A 127 -12.34 -0.16 -8.00
C HIS A 127 -13.36 -1.02 -8.77
N SER A 128 -12.89 -1.83 -9.73
CA SER A 128 -13.76 -2.75 -10.45
C SER A 128 -14.42 -3.77 -9.52
N TYR A 129 -13.67 -4.29 -8.54
CA TYR A 129 -14.20 -5.22 -7.54
C TYR A 129 -15.21 -4.57 -6.60
N LEU A 130 -14.92 -3.36 -6.11
CA LEU A 130 -15.85 -2.61 -5.25
C LEU A 130 -17.15 -2.26 -5.98
N SER A 131 -17.09 -2.02 -7.30
CA SER A 131 -18.26 -1.69 -8.11
C SER A 131 -19.24 -2.87 -8.25
N SER A 132 -18.78 -4.11 -8.07
CA SER A 132 -19.64 -5.30 -8.05
C SER A 132 -20.12 -5.68 -6.65
N MET A 133 -19.78 -4.89 -5.62
CA MET A 133 -20.19 -5.13 -4.25
C MET A 133 -21.21 -4.08 -3.80
N GLU A 134 -22.18 -4.50 -3.00
CA GLU A 134 -23.09 -3.59 -2.31
C GLU A 134 -22.37 -3.02 -1.08
N VAL A 135 -21.74 -1.84 -1.24
CA VAL A 135 -21.06 -1.11 -0.16
C VAL A 135 -21.81 0.19 0.09
N ASP A 136 -22.03 0.53 1.36
CA ASP A 136 -22.66 1.80 1.71
C ASP A 136 -21.79 3.00 1.29
N THR A 137 -22.42 4.13 1.05
CA THR A 137 -21.76 5.32 0.48
C THR A 137 -20.63 5.86 1.37
N ASP A 138 -20.79 5.78 2.70
CA ASP A 138 -19.81 6.29 3.65
C ASP A 138 -18.54 5.42 3.66
N THR A 139 -18.72 4.10 3.71
CA THR A 139 -17.63 3.14 3.61
C THR A 139 -16.92 3.27 2.27
N HIS A 140 -17.67 3.42 1.18
CA HIS A 140 -17.09 3.65 -0.14
C HIS A 140 -16.24 4.93 -0.17
N CYS A 141 -16.75 6.05 0.37
CA CYS A 141 -15.98 7.31 0.45
C CYS A 141 -14.70 7.17 1.26
N THR A 142 -14.75 6.45 2.39
CA THR A 142 -13.57 6.19 3.24
C THR A 142 -12.52 5.34 2.50
N ILE A 143 -12.95 4.27 1.82
CA ILE A 143 -12.04 3.43 1.01
C ILE A 143 -11.43 4.26 -0.13
N GLN A 144 -12.19 5.12 -0.79
CA GLN A 144 -11.70 6.00 -1.84
C GLN A 144 -10.61 6.95 -1.33
N GLN A 145 -10.75 7.49 -0.12
CA GLN A 145 -9.72 8.32 0.51
C GLN A 145 -8.42 7.52 0.76
N TYR A 146 -8.52 6.28 1.25
CA TYR A 146 -7.38 5.39 1.43
C TYR A 146 -6.68 5.06 0.12
N LEU A 147 -7.43 4.69 -0.91
CA LEU A 147 -6.87 4.38 -2.23
C LEU A 147 -6.20 5.62 -2.85
N LYS A 148 -6.79 6.81 -2.66
CA LYS A 148 -6.22 8.07 -3.13
C LYS A 148 -4.90 8.41 -2.45
N LEU A 149 -4.73 8.11 -1.15
CA LEU A 149 -3.43 8.24 -0.46
C LEU A 149 -2.35 7.41 -1.18
N ILE A 150 -2.64 6.12 -1.39
CA ILE A 150 -1.69 5.17 -1.99
C ILE A 150 -1.38 5.53 -3.44
N SER A 151 -2.41 5.89 -4.21
CA SER A 151 -2.30 6.36 -5.60
C SER A 151 -1.36 7.58 -5.68
N ARG A 152 -1.57 8.58 -4.81
CA ARG A 152 -0.78 9.80 -4.80
C ARG A 152 0.67 9.56 -4.39
N ARG A 153 0.92 8.69 -3.41
CA ARG A 153 2.28 8.26 -3.03
C ARG A 153 3.00 7.57 -4.18
N ALA A 154 2.32 6.64 -4.85
CA ALA A 154 2.87 5.92 -5.98
C ALA A 154 3.24 6.86 -7.14
N SER A 155 2.43 7.88 -7.39
CA SER A 155 2.68 8.90 -8.42
C SER A 155 3.71 9.97 -8.04
N GLY A 156 4.09 10.07 -6.76
CA GLY A 156 4.95 11.13 -6.24
C GLY A 156 4.27 12.48 -6.01
N GLN A 157 2.94 12.57 -6.07
CA GLN A 157 2.19 13.78 -5.73
C GLN A 157 2.31 14.16 -4.25
N ILE A 158 2.45 13.16 -3.39
CA ILE A 158 2.71 13.32 -1.95
C ILE A 158 3.88 12.44 -1.55
N ASP A 159 4.58 12.83 -0.48
CA ASP A 159 5.77 12.14 -0.01
C ASP A 159 5.43 10.79 0.61
N THR A 160 6.39 9.86 0.54
CA THR A 160 6.47 8.77 1.50
C THR A 160 7.02 9.30 2.82
N THR A 161 6.72 8.64 3.93
CA THR A 161 7.24 9.03 5.26
C THR A 161 8.76 9.15 5.27
N ALA A 162 9.47 8.22 4.62
CA ALA A 162 10.93 8.28 4.52
C ALA A 162 11.43 9.50 3.71
N SER A 163 10.71 9.91 2.66
CA SER A 163 11.05 11.12 1.89
C SER A 163 10.73 12.40 2.64
N TRP A 164 9.63 12.41 3.39
CA TRP A 164 9.28 13.51 4.29
C TRP A 164 10.33 13.69 5.39
N ILE A 165 10.73 12.61 6.09
CA ILE A 165 11.79 12.66 7.14
C ILE A 165 13.10 13.19 6.56
N ARG A 166 13.55 12.66 5.42
CA ARG A 166 14.79 13.10 4.77
C ARG A 166 14.75 14.59 4.43
N ARG A 167 13.63 15.06 3.88
CA ARG A 167 13.44 16.47 3.56
C ARG A 167 13.44 17.34 4.81
N PHE A 168 12.70 16.95 5.85
CA PHE A 168 12.65 17.66 7.13
C PHE A 168 14.06 17.90 7.67
N ILE A 169 14.88 16.85 7.72
CA ILE A 169 16.28 16.94 8.19
C ILE A 169 17.11 17.85 7.27
N GLN A 170 17.01 17.68 5.95
CA GLN A 170 17.78 18.46 4.97
C GLN A 170 17.48 19.95 4.99
N GLU A 171 16.23 20.32 5.29
CA GLU A 171 15.75 21.70 5.35
C GLU A 171 15.90 22.30 6.76
N HIS A 172 16.32 21.51 7.76
CA HIS A 172 16.44 21.97 9.14
C HIS A 172 17.57 23.01 9.30
N PRO A 173 17.35 24.16 9.97
CA PRO A 173 18.36 25.21 10.12
C PRO A 173 19.67 24.75 10.77
N ALA A 174 19.58 23.81 11.72
CA ALA A 174 20.72 23.24 12.42
C ALA A 174 21.51 22.19 11.60
N TYR A 175 21.01 21.77 10.43
CA TYR A 175 21.64 20.71 9.63
C TYR A 175 22.83 21.24 8.84
N LYS A 176 23.99 20.60 9.02
CA LYS A 176 25.28 21.06 8.49
C LYS A 176 25.68 20.38 7.17
N GLN A 177 24.76 19.67 6.52
CA GLN A 177 25.02 18.90 5.30
C GLN A 177 26.09 17.80 5.49
N ASP A 178 26.25 17.31 6.72
CA ASP A 178 27.26 16.35 7.14
C ASP A 178 26.70 14.93 7.38
N SER A 179 25.41 14.71 7.05
CA SER A 179 24.67 13.48 7.33
C SER A 179 24.53 13.13 8.81
N VAL A 180 24.75 14.11 9.71
CA VAL A 180 24.55 13.94 11.15
C VAL A 180 23.19 14.54 11.54
N VAL A 181 22.41 13.77 12.29
CA VAL A 181 21.16 14.23 12.92
C VAL A 181 21.49 14.56 14.38
N SER A 182 21.51 15.85 14.73
CA SER A 182 21.72 16.28 16.11
C SER A 182 20.48 16.06 16.97
N ASP A 183 20.65 16.11 18.30
CA ASP A 183 19.54 15.97 19.25
C ASP A 183 18.45 17.05 19.03
N GLU A 184 18.85 18.27 18.63
CA GLU A 184 17.93 19.35 18.27
C GLU A 184 17.07 18.96 17.05
N ILE A 185 17.68 18.52 15.94
CA ILE A 185 16.97 18.08 14.74
C ILE A 185 16.03 16.92 15.07
N ASN A 186 16.50 15.96 15.87
CA ASN A 186 15.72 14.80 16.27
C ASN A 186 14.53 15.18 17.14
N TYR A 187 14.71 16.07 18.12
CA TYR A 187 13.63 16.59 18.95
C TYR A 187 12.55 17.27 18.11
N ASP A 188 12.95 18.18 17.23
CA ASP A 188 12.02 18.93 16.37
C ASP A 188 11.28 18.01 15.39
N LEU A 189 11.96 16.98 14.86
CA LEU A 189 11.33 15.95 14.03
C LEU A 189 10.25 15.19 14.78
N LEU A 190 10.54 14.72 16.00
CA LEU A 190 9.60 13.95 16.81
C LEU A 190 8.41 14.81 17.27
N MET A 191 8.65 16.05 17.68
CA MET A 191 7.58 16.99 18.05
C MET A 191 6.70 17.32 16.85
N THR A 192 7.28 17.48 15.66
CA THR A 192 6.51 17.70 14.42
C THR A 192 5.69 16.45 14.06
N ALA A 193 6.28 15.26 14.19
CA ALA A 193 5.61 13.98 13.94
C ALA A 193 4.40 13.78 14.87
N ASP A 194 4.56 14.03 16.17
CA ASP A 194 3.48 14.02 17.17
C ASP A 194 2.39 15.07 16.85
N GLY A 195 2.81 16.27 16.46
CA GLY A 195 1.90 17.33 16.01
C GLY A 195 1.05 16.92 14.80
N ILE A 196 1.64 16.20 13.83
CA ILE A 196 0.93 15.69 12.65
C ILE A 196 -0.03 14.56 13.05
N GLN A 197 0.42 13.59 13.84
CA GLN A 197 -0.40 12.46 14.29
C GLN A 197 -1.61 12.92 15.10
N SER A 198 -1.42 13.86 16.02
CA SER A 198 -2.50 14.46 16.82
C SER A 198 -3.38 15.46 16.06
N GLY A 199 -3.05 15.78 14.79
CA GLY A 199 -3.80 16.74 13.97
C GLY A 199 -3.59 18.21 14.33
N ARG A 200 -2.65 18.53 15.22
CA ARG A 200 -2.26 19.91 15.57
C ARG A 200 -1.50 20.61 14.44
N ILE A 201 -0.73 19.85 13.66
CA ILE A 201 0.05 20.33 12.52
C ILE A 201 -0.51 19.69 11.25
N SER A 202 -0.98 20.53 10.32
CA SER A 202 -1.38 20.05 8.99
C SER A 202 -0.14 19.77 8.13
N CYS A 203 -0.09 18.61 7.49
CA CYS A 203 0.98 18.25 6.56
C CYS A 203 0.41 17.77 5.20
N PRO A 204 0.03 18.69 4.31
CA PRO A 204 -0.49 18.33 2.98
C PRO A 204 0.52 17.58 2.11
N ARG A 205 1.82 17.77 2.35
CA ARG A 205 2.85 17.02 1.61
C ARG A 205 2.90 15.53 1.95
N LEU A 206 2.52 15.15 3.18
CA LEU A 206 2.52 13.75 3.62
C LEU A 206 1.14 13.09 3.45
N LEU A 207 0.08 13.86 3.72
CA LEU A 207 -1.30 13.38 3.81
C LEU A 207 -2.21 13.94 2.70
N GLY A 208 -1.78 14.91 1.91
CA GLY A 208 -2.63 15.61 0.92
C GLY A 208 -3.64 16.57 1.56
N ASP A 209 -4.23 17.44 0.72
CA ASP A 209 -5.11 18.54 1.17
C ASP A 209 -6.47 18.09 1.76
N CYS A 210 -6.84 16.81 1.68
CA CYS A 210 -8.23 16.38 1.90
C CYS A 210 -8.44 15.17 2.82
N LEU A 211 -7.38 14.61 3.44
CA LEU A 211 -7.51 13.28 4.05
C LEU A 211 -7.87 13.28 5.55
N LEU A 212 -7.79 14.41 6.25
CA LEU A 212 -8.02 14.44 7.71
C LEU A 212 -9.31 15.16 8.15
N ALA A 213 -9.91 16.03 7.34
CA ALA A 213 -11.06 16.82 7.79
C ALA A 213 -12.33 15.96 8.04
N ASN A 214 -12.47 14.82 7.35
CA ASN A 214 -13.71 14.02 7.33
C ASN A 214 -13.50 12.52 7.55
N SER A 215 -12.31 12.07 7.92
CA SER A 215 -12.08 10.65 8.18
C SER A 215 -12.74 10.24 9.51
N LYS A 216 -13.50 9.13 9.49
CA LYS A 216 -14.08 8.52 10.71
C LYS A 216 -13.01 7.78 11.54
N THR A 217 -11.80 7.63 11.02
CA THR A 217 -10.63 7.04 11.69
C THR A 217 -10.06 8.04 12.70
N LYS A 218 -10.85 8.36 13.73
CA LYS A 218 -10.41 9.12 14.89
C LYS A 218 -9.98 8.13 15.97
N GLU A 219 -9.00 8.47 16.80
CA GLU A 219 -8.59 7.66 17.96
C GLU A 219 -9.74 7.44 18.98
N THR A 220 -10.80 8.26 18.89
CA THR A 220 -11.97 8.12 19.74
C THR A 220 -12.82 6.92 19.33
N ILE A 221 -12.80 5.88 20.17
CA ILE A 221 -13.71 4.72 20.08
C ILE A 221 -15.15 5.25 20.03
N PRO A 222 -15.94 4.93 18.99
CA PRO A 222 -17.33 5.32 18.94
C PRO A 222 -18.07 4.78 20.18
N PRO A 223 -18.99 5.55 20.81
CA PRO A 223 -19.70 5.11 22.02
C PRO A 223 -20.41 3.75 21.85
N ALA A 224 -20.81 3.41 20.62
CA ALA A 224 -21.40 2.13 20.26
C ALA A 224 -20.44 0.94 20.42
N VAL A 225 -19.13 1.14 20.22
CA VAL A 225 -18.09 0.11 20.33
C VAL A 225 -17.54 0.02 21.76
N GLN A 226 -17.64 1.11 22.53
CA GLN A 226 -17.27 1.15 23.96
C GLN A 226 -18.08 0.15 24.81
N LYS A 227 -19.35 -0.11 24.46
CA LYS A 227 -20.20 -1.13 25.09
C LYS A 227 -19.71 -2.57 24.87
N VAL A 228 -18.96 -2.82 23.79
CA VAL A 228 -18.45 -4.17 23.44
C VAL A 228 -17.20 -4.52 24.24
N TYR A 229 -16.43 -3.52 24.67
CA TYR A 229 -15.20 -3.69 25.48
C TYR A 229 -15.39 -3.45 26.98
N SER A 230 -16.62 -3.18 27.45
CA SER A 230 -16.94 -2.94 28.87
C SER A 230 -17.53 -4.14 29.62
N CYS A 231 -17.49 -5.35 29.03
CA CYS A 231 -17.63 -6.62 29.75
C CYS A 231 -16.23 -7.25 29.79
N THR A 232 -15.55 -7.43 30.91
CA THR A 232 -15.93 -7.91 32.25
C THR A 232 -14.81 -7.56 33.26
N PRO A 233 -15.06 -7.63 34.59
CA PRO A 233 -14.17 -7.13 35.66
C PRO A 233 -12.81 -7.83 35.75
#